data_AF-A0A965J075-F1
#
_entry.id   AF-A0A965J075-F1
#
_cell.length_a   1.000
_cell.length_b   1.000
_cell.length_c   1.000
_cell.angle_alpha   90.00
_cell.angle_beta   90.00
_cell.angle_gamma   90.00
#
_symmetry.space_group_name_H-M   'P 1'
#
loop_
_entity.id
_entity.type
_entity.pdbx_description
1 polymer ?
#
loop_
_entity_poly.entity_id
_entity_poly.type
_entity_poly.pdbx_seq_one_letter_code
_entity_poly.pdbx_strand_id
1 'polypeptide(L)'
;MKRRFWGFLTALVANIASGQHTENLDYCNCQLKIEQNSPLLNGQFEQTCNGITTEKGLFVNGLKSGEWDTYNSKGKLIRKLNYDNGLLHGTVELFYANSKPKVVGQFDKGNKIGKWTYYTDKGKILVEGSFDSNKPIDLWTINDTKGKTPVVQYDYNSNKYLINRPTPIHKDGDLIQNENTEEWYVLISPDVKYASKSEPLGGYAFANYMFIELAEVPINYWDTYLYKRYKVSYKIATDNNATFACKSFSGEIPDNNLELTFLIMTNPPSKLKKIEHSDLQIVLLDSKIKEALSLLPPWIFKEQSDIDLYIHYVINQNLQ
;
A
#
# COMPACT_ATOMS: atom_id res chain seq x y z
N MET A 1 -25.16 -50.86 35.56
CA MET A 1 -24.40 -49.95 36.45
C MET A 1 -23.94 -48.76 35.62
N LYS A 2 -24.70 -47.65 35.60
CA LYS A 2 -24.36 -46.42 34.85
C LYS A 2 -23.45 -45.57 35.74
N ARG A 3 -22.20 -45.31 35.33
CA ARG A 3 -21.34 -44.31 35.98
C ARG A 3 -21.16 -43.12 35.05
N ARG A 4 -21.76 -42.00 35.46
CA ARG A 4 -21.53 -40.65 34.95
C ARG A 4 -20.09 -40.24 35.29
N PHE A 5 -19.30 -39.84 34.30
CA PHE A 5 -18.11 -39.03 34.54
C PHE A 5 -18.49 -37.57 34.30
N TRP A 6 -18.44 -36.78 35.37
CA TRP A 6 -18.65 -35.35 35.37
C TRP A 6 -17.28 -34.71 35.10
N GLY A 7 -17.04 -34.29 33.85
CA GLY A 7 -15.87 -33.50 33.51
C GLY A 7 -16.13 -32.05 33.91
N PHE A 8 -15.52 -31.62 35.01
CA PHE A 8 -15.38 -30.19 35.31
C PHE A 8 -14.45 -29.57 34.27
N LEU A 9 -15.01 -28.90 33.26
CA LEU A 9 -14.26 -27.91 32.49
C LEU A 9 -14.15 -26.68 33.39
N THR A 10 -13.04 -26.56 34.11
CA THR A 10 -12.63 -25.27 34.67
C THR A 10 -12.29 -24.38 33.48
N ALA A 11 -13.20 -23.47 33.13
CA ALA A 11 -12.91 -22.37 32.24
C ALA A 11 -11.76 -21.56 32.86
N LEU A 12 -10.60 -21.63 32.23
CA LEU A 12 -9.49 -20.74 32.53
C LEU A 12 -9.96 -19.34 32.13
N VAL A 13 -10.40 -18.54 33.09
CA VAL A 13 -10.61 -17.11 32.88
C VAL A 13 -9.20 -16.55 32.68
N ALA A 14 -8.81 -16.35 31.41
CA ALA A 14 -7.64 -15.56 31.09
C ALA A 14 -7.90 -14.17 31.66
N ASN A 15 -7.14 -13.79 32.69
CA ASN A 15 -7.15 -12.42 33.20
C ASN A 15 -6.76 -11.51 32.03
N ILE A 16 -7.73 -10.75 31.54
CA ILE A 16 -7.50 -9.67 30.59
C ILE A 16 -6.78 -8.57 31.36
N ALA A 17 -5.46 -8.53 31.27
CA ALA A 17 -4.72 -7.34 31.67
C ALA A 17 -5.01 -6.27 30.61
N SER A 18 -5.91 -5.34 30.94
CA SER A 18 -5.99 -4.06 30.23
C SER A 18 -4.67 -3.33 30.47
N GLY A 19 -3.82 -3.25 29.45
CA GLY A 19 -2.50 -2.65 29.55
C GLY A 19 -2.16 -1.86 28.29
N GLN A 20 -1.52 -0.72 28.46
CA GLN A 20 -0.91 -0.01 27.34
C GLN A 20 0.40 -0.73 26.98
N HIS A 21 0.50 -1.23 25.76
CA HIS A 21 1.75 -1.72 25.19
C HIS A 21 2.50 -0.58 24.51
N THR A 22 3.82 -0.53 24.67
CA THR A 22 4.66 0.48 24.04
C THR A 22 5.95 -0.17 23.53
N GLU A 23 6.22 0.00 22.24
CA GLU A 23 7.45 -0.45 21.57
C GLU A 23 8.29 0.79 21.21
N ASN A 24 9.52 0.87 21.73
CA ASN A 24 10.45 1.96 21.42
C ASN A 24 11.39 1.54 20.29
N LEU A 25 11.55 2.41 19.28
CA LEU A 25 12.39 2.22 18.12
C LEU A 25 13.52 3.26 18.13
N ASP A 26 14.53 3.03 18.98
CA ASP A 26 15.59 4.01 19.28
C ASP A 26 16.36 4.46 18.03
N TYR A 27 16.52 3.58 17.04
CA TYR A 27 17.29 3.85 15.83
C TYR A 27 16.65 4.91 14.91
N CYS A 28 15.34 5.16 15.04
CA CYS A 28 14.62 6.21 14.30
C CYS A 28 13.92 7.21 15.23
N ASN A 29 14.17 7.12 16.54
CA ASN A 29 13.50 7.93 17.56
C ASN A 29 11.97 7.86 17.44
N CYS A 30 11.45 6.65 17.23
CA CYS A 30 10.03 6.39 17.13
C CYS A 30 9.52 5.57 18.31
N GLN A 31 8.22 5.65 18.57
CA GLN A 31 7.51 4.91 19.59
C GLN A 31 6.15 4.48 19.05
N LEU A 32 5.83 3.20 19.17
CA LEU A 32 4.52 2.63 18.87
C LEU A 32 3.77 2.45 20.19
N LYS A 33 2.61 3.08 20.34
CA LYS A 33 1.71 2.93 21.49
C LYS A 33 0.44 2.23 21.04
N ILE A 34 0.06 1.19 21.78
CA ILE A 34 -1.17 0.45 21.57
C ILE A 34 -1.87 0.28 22.92
N GLU A 35 -3.14 0.65 22.99
CA GLU A 35 -4.00 0.18 24.08
C GLU A 35 -4.29 -1.30 23.82
N GLN A 36 -3.77 -2.21 24.65
CA GLN A 36 -3.92 -3.64 24.48
C GLN A 36 -4.84 -4.21 25.56
N ASN A 37 -6.10 -4.44 25.19
CA ASN A 37 -7.09 -5.08 26.07
C ASN A 37 -7.26 -6.59 25.81
N SER A 38 -6.38 -7.22 25.01
CA SER A 38 -6.52 -8.62 24.59
C SER A 38 -5.23 -9.14 23.93
N PRO A 39 -5.00 -10.46 23.78
CA PRO A 39 -3.97 -11.00 22.89
C PRO A 39 -4.04 -10.48 21.43
N LEU A 40 -5.16 -9.89 21.01
CA LEU A 40 -5.33 -9.21 19.73
C LEU A 40 -5.26 -7.69 19.89
N LEU A 41 -4.69 -6.97 18.92
CA LEU A 41 -4.66 -5.50 18.91
C LEU A 41 -6.09 -4.95 19.03
N ASN A 42 -6.39 -4.22 20.10
CA ASN A 42 -7.74 -3.74 20.36
C ASN A 42 -7.72 -2.47 21.23
N GLY A 43 -7.88 -1.32 20.58
CA GLY A 43 -7.76 0.00 21.19
C GLY A 43 -7.03 1.00 20.29
N GLN A 44 -6.75 2.18 20.84
CA GLN A 44 -6.05 3.24 20.11
C GLN A 44 -4.62 2.82 19.75
N PHE A 45 -4.23 3.12 18.51
CA PHE A 45 -2.86 3.03 18.03
C PHE A 45 -2.33 4.42 17.76
N GLU A 46 -1.10 4.67 18.19
CA GLU A 46 -0.36 5.87 17.86
C GLU A 46 1.11 5.53 17.59
N GLN A 47 1.64 6.02 16.48
CA GLN A 47 3.07 6.08 16.22
C GLN A 47 3.55 7.53 16.37
N THR A 48 4.53 7.75 17.22
CA THR A 48 5.22 9.04 17.39
C THR A 48 6.66 8.89 16.94
N CYS A 49 7.17 9.77 16.10
CA CYS A 49 8.57 9.82 15.69
C CYS A 49 9.12 11.23 15.89
N ASN A 50 10.29 11.36 16.53
CA ASN A 50 10.87 12.66 16.89
C ASN A 50 9.89 13.59 17.65
N GLY A 51 9.03 13.00 18.49
CA GLY A 51 8.01 13.73 19.24
C GLY A 51 6.79 14.16 18.42
N ILE A 52 6.70 13.79 17.14
CA ILE A 52 5.58 14.11 16.25
C ILE A 52 4.76 12.84 15.99
N THR A 53 3.45 12.89 16.18
CA THR A 53 2.54 11.79 15.81
C THR A 53 2.54 11.63 14.29
N THR A 54 3.02 10.49 13.78
CA THR A 54 3.10 10.19 12.34
C THR A 54 2.00 9.25 11.88
N GLU A 55 1.36 8.51 12.77
CA GLU A 55 0.25 7.63 12.43
C GLU A 55 -0.66 7.44 13.63
N LYS A 56 -1.97 7.43 13.43
CA LYS A 56 -2.93 7.14 14.49
C LYS A 56 -4.20 6.51 13.93
N GLY A 57 -4.86 5.70 14.75
CA GLY A 57 -6.13 5.10 14.42
C GLY A 57 -6.60 4.11 15.48
N LEU A 58 -7.62 3.33 15.15
CA LEU A 58 -8.22 2.37 16.07
C LEU A 58 -8.07 0.95 15.52
N PHE A 59 -7.64 0.03 16.38
CA PHE A 59 -7.77 -1.41 16.12
C PHE A 59 -8.98 -1.98 16.86
N VAL A 60 -9.75 -2.83 16.17
CA VAL A 60 -10.82 -3.65 16.75
C VAL A 60 -10.55 -5.10 16.34
N ASN A 61 -10.33 -5.98 17.32
CA ASN A 61 -10.04 -7.41 17.10
C ASN A 61 -8.88 -7.69 16.13
N GLY A 62 -7.82 -6.89 16.19
CA GLY A 62 -6.63 -7.02 15.31
C GLY A 62 -6.75 -6.30 13.98
N LEU A 63 -7.87 -5.64 13.68
CA LEU A 63 -8.17 -5.03 12.38
C LEU A 63 -8.33 -3.52 12.51
N LYS A 64 -7.83 -2.76 11.53
CA LYS A 64 -8.06 -1.30 11.46
C LYS A 64 -9.57 -1.01 11.41
N SER A 65 -10.00 0.03 12.11
CA SER A 65 -11.40 0.45 12.18
C SER A 65 -11.49 1.97 12.33
N GLY A 66 -12.50 2.57 11.74
CA GLY A 66 -12.69 4.02 11.74
C GLY A 66 -11.62 4.78 10.96
N GLU A 67 -11.52 6.07 11.28
CA GLU A 67 -10.56 6.99 10.67
C GLU A 67 -9.12 6.58 11.03
N TRP A 68 -8.26 6.57 10.01
CA TRP A 68 -6.85 6.25 10.12
C TRP A 68 -6.05 7.36 9.43
N ASP A 69 -5.33 8.12 10.25
CA ASP A 69 -4.57 9.27 9.78
C ASP A 69 -3.08 8.93 9.74
N THR A 70 -2.41 9.42 8.71
CA THR A 70 -0.94 9.41 8.61
C THR A 70 -0.45 10.83 8.38
N TYR A 71 0.56 11.22 9.14
CA TYR A 71 1.21 12.52 9.10
C TYR A 71 2.69 12.34 8.76
N ASN A 72 3.25 13.29 8.03
CA ASN A 72 4.67 13.28 7.73
C ASN A 72 5.52 13.71 8.94
N SER A 73 6.85 13.69 8.76
CA SER A 73 7.86 14.08 9.75
C SER A 73 7.76 15.52 10.23
N LYS A 74 6.94 16.36 9.58
CA LYS A 74 6.63 17.74 9.98
C LYS A 74 5.23 17.91 10.56
N GLY A 75 4.50 16.81 10.81
CA GLY A 75 3.16 16.81 11.39
C GLY A 75 2.04 17.17 10.40
N LYS A 76 2.31 17.10 9.09
CA LYS A 76 1.33 17.40 8.06
C LYS A 76 0.56 16.15 7.66
N LEU A 77 -0.77 16.23 7.61
CA LEU A 77 -1.63 15.14 7.14
C LEU A 77 -1.30 14.79 5.68
N ILE A 78 -0.92 13.54 5.45
CA ILE A 78 -0.59 12.99 4.12
C ILE A 78 -1.53 11.85 3.72
N ARG A 79 -2.22 11.22 4.68
CA ARG A 79 -3.23 10.20 4.39
C ARG A 79 -4.37 10.30 5.39
N LYS A 80 -5.57 10.23 4.87
CA LYS A 80 -6.82 10.13 5.63
C LYS A 80 -7.65 9.03 5.00
N LEU A 81 -7.69 7.88 5.68
CA LEU A 81 -8.45 6.72 5.24
C LEU A 81 -9.46 6.35 6.30
N ASN A 82 -10.46 5.56 5.91
CA ASN A 82 -11.44 5.04 6.85
C ASN A 82 -11.62 3.54 6.60
N TYR A 83 -11.83 2.81 7.69
CA TYR A 83 -11.83 1.36 7.72
C TYR A 83 -13.08 0.82 8.43
N ASP A 84 -13.63 -0.27 7.92
CA ASP A 84 -14.65 -1.07 8.57
C ASP A 84 -14.18 -2.53 8.58
N ASN A 85 -13.95 -3.08 9.78
CA ASN A 85 -13.46 -4.45 9.97
C ASN A 85 -12.22 -4.79 9.12
N GLY A 86 -11.25 -3.88 9.07
CA GLY A 86 -10.00 -4.04 8.33
C GLY A 86 -10.11 -3.81 6.82
N LEU A 87 -11.29 -3.51 6.28
CA LEU A 87 -11.52 -3.17 4.89
C LEU A 87 -11.67 -1.64 4.74
N LEU A 88 -11.14 -1.07 3.66
CA LEU A 88 -11.37 0.35 3.37
C LEU A 88 -12.87 0.62 3.18
N HIS A 89 -13.38 1.68 3.78
CA HIS A 89 -14.79 2.07 3.70
C HIS A 89 -14.93 3.60 3.86
N GLY A 90 -15.77 4.23 3.05
CA GLY A 90 -15.94 5.67 3.01
C GLY A 90 -14.92 6.38 2.14
N THR A 91 -14.65 7.65 2.46
CA THR A 91 -13.77 8.52 1.68
C THR A 91 -12.30 8.18 1.93
N VAL A 92 -11.50 8.22 0.87
CA VAL A 92 -10.04 8.12 0.91
C VAL A 92 -9.42 9.37 0.32
N GLU A 93 -8.52 9.98 1.09
CA GLU A 93 -7.75 11.16 0.67
C GLU A 93 -6.28 10.93 0.98
N LEU A 94 -5.44 10.99 -0.06
CA LEU A 94 -3.99 11.07 0.08
C LEU A 94 -3.55 12.46 -0.36
N PHE A 95 -2.49 12.98 0.26
CA PHE A 95 -1.92 14.29 -0.01
C PHE A 95 -0.41 14.19 -0.22
N TYR A 96 0.10 15.03 -1.10
CA TYR A 96 1.53 15.31 -1.19
C TYR A 96 2.01 16.10 0.04
N ALA A 97 3.31 16.08 0.33
CA ALA A 97 3.95 16.89 1.37
C ALA A 97 3.73 18.41 1.20
N ASN A 98 3.22 18.86 0.04
CA ASN A 98 2.82 20.24 -0.22
C ASN A 98 1.30 20.52 0.00
N SER A 99 0.55 19.58 0.58
CA SER A 99 -0.90 19.62 0.91
C SER A 99 -1.82 19.44 -0.30
N LYS A 100 -1.28 19.30 -1.50
CA LYS A 100 -2.13 19.08 -2.67
C LYS A 100 -2.67 17.65 -2.64
N PRO A 101 -3.90 17.42 -3.11
CA PRO A 101 -4.44 16.08 -3.22
C PRO A 101 -3.53 15.25 -4.13
N LYS A 102 -3.34 13.99 -3.74
CA LYS A 102 -2.62 12.95 -4.48
C LYS A 102 -3.60 11.90 -4.99
N VAL A 103 -4.52 11.46 -4.13
CA VAL A 103 -5.63 10.57 -4.49
C VAL A 103 -6.89 11.02 -3.79
N VAL A 104 -8.01 11.00 -4.50
CA VAL A 104 -9.35 11.14 -3.93
C VAL A 104 -10.23 10.05 -4.51
N GLY A 105 -10.95 9.33 -3.65
CA GLY A 105 -11.83 8.24 -4.05
C GLY A 105 -12.71 7.76 -2.90
N GLN A 106 -13.51 6.72 -3.16
CA GLN A 106 -14.40 6.13 -2.16
C GLN A 106 -14.39 4.61 -2.24
N PHE A 107 -14.55 3.99 -1.07
CA PHE A 107 -14.78 2.56 -0.91
C PHE A 107 -16.12 2.29 -0.23
N ASP A 108 -16.72 1.16 -0.58
CA ASP A 108 -17.75 0.50 0.22
C ASP A 108 -17.32 -0.94 0.51
N LYS A 109 -16.97 -1.21 1.78
CA LYS A 109 -16.60 -2.54 2.30
C LYS A 109 -15.51 -3.20 1.47
N GLY A 110 -14.45 -2.45 1.18
CA GLY A 110 -13.30 -2.90 0.39
C GLY A 110 -13.47 -2.80 -1.13
N ASN A 111 -14.65 -2.42 -1.63
CA ASN A 111 -14.87 -2.21 -3.06
C ASN A 111 -14.77 -0.74 -3.44
N LYS A 112 -13.95 -0.40 -4.44
CA LYS A 112 -13.93 0.95 -5.01
C LYS A 112 -15.29 1.28 -5.63
N ILE A 113 -15.77 2.49 -5.35
CA ILE A 113 -17.01 3.02 -5.90
C ILE A 113 -16.82 4.47 -6.36
N GLY A 114 -17.69 4.92 -7.27
CA GLY A 114 -17.78 6.30 -7.69
C GLY A 114 -16.55 6.79 -8.45
N LYS A 115 -16.38 8.12 -8.46
CA LYS A 115 -15.27 8.78 -9.15
C LYS A 115 -13.97 8.62 -8.37
N TRP A 116 -12.91 8.29 -9.09
CA TRP A 116 -11.54 8.24 -8.60
C TRP A 116 -10.67 9.23 -9.37
N THR A 117 -9.82 9.95 -8.65
CA THR A 117 -8.91 10.93 -9.26
C THR A 117 -7.56 10.88 -8.58
N TYR A 118 -6.53 10.78 -9.41
CA TYR A 118 -5.12 10.76 -9.04
C TYR A 118 -4.49 12.02 -9.61
N TYR A 119 -3.72 12.71 -8.80
CA TYR A 119 -3.17 14.01 -9.13
C TYR A 119 -1.64 13.93 -9.17
N THR A 120 -1.02 14.87 -9.87
CA THR A 120 0.42 15.15 -9.79
C THR A 120 0.74 15.99 -8.56
N ASP A 121 2.02 16.08 -8.20
CA ASP A 121 2.52 16.96 -7.12
C ASP A 121 2.19 18.46 -7.36
N LYS A 122 1.84 18.84 -8.60
CA LYS A 122 1.39 20.19 -8.94
C LYS A 122 -0.12 20.37 -8.80
N GLY A 123 -0.87 19.31 -8.49
CA GLY A 123 -2.33 19.31 -8.34
C GLY A 123 -3.06 19.24 -9.69
N LYS A 124 -2.43 18.67 -10.72
CA LYS A 124 -3.07 18.41 -12.02
C LYS A 124 -3.54 16.97 -12.08
N ILE A 125 -4.62 16.69 -12.79
CA ILE A 125 -5.15 15.32 -12.90
C ILE A 125 -4.16 14.48 -13.71
N LEU A 126 -3.65 13.42 -13.11
CA LEU A 126 -2.81 12.41 -13.74
C LEU A 126 -3.67 11.25 -14.27
N VAL A 127 -4.63 10.80 -13.48
CA VAL A 127 -5.53 9.68 -13.83
C VAL A 127 -6.91 9.99 -13.30
N GLU A 128 -7.96 9.72 -14.07
CA GLU A 128 -9.32 9.73 -13.56
C GLU A 128 -10.22 8.71 -14.26
N GLY A 129 -11.26 8.30 -13.55
CA GLY A 129 -12.31 7.41 -14.03
C GLY A 129 -13.25 7.04 -12.90
N SER A 130 -14.13 6.07 -13.16
CA SER A 130 -15.13 5.63 -12.18
C SER A 130 -15.12 4.13 -11.98
N PHE A 131 -15.53 3.71 -10.78
CA PHE A 131 -15.77 2.33 -10.42
C PHE A 131 -17.23 2.12 -10.01
N ASP A 132 -17.78 0.98 -10.40
CA ASP A 132 -18.95 0.36 -9.78
C ASP A 132 -18.51 -0.93 -9.08
N SER A 133 -18.36 -0.88 -7.75
CA SER A 133 -18.01 -2.06 -6.95
C SER A 133 -16.77 -2.82 -7.46
N ASN A 134 -15.62 -2.14 -7.52
CA ASN A 134 -14.35 -2.59 -8.13
C ASN A 134 -14.33 -2.78 -9.64
N LYS A 135 -15.48 -2.78 -10.33
CA LYS A 135 -15.52 -2.82 -11.80
C LYS A 135 -15.26 -1.41 -12.36
N PRO A 136 -14.22 -1.22 -13.17
CA PRO A 136 -14.05 0.05 -13.88
C PRO A 136 -15.17 0.23 -14.90
N ILE A 137 -15.74 1.44 -14.93
CA ILE A 137 -16.83 1.80 -15.84
C ILE A 137 -16.48 3.09 -16.59
N ASP A 138 -17.21 3.32 -17.69
CA ASP A 138 -17.08 4.52 -18.52
C ASP A 138 -15.64 4.76 -19.03
N LEU A 139 -15.29 6.02 -19.23
CA LEU A 139 -14.02 6.46 -19.75
C LEU A 139 -12.99 6.63 -18.64
N TRP A 140 -11.89 5.89 -18.74
CA TRP A 140 -10.68 6.12 -17.95
C TRP A 140 -9.67 6.92 -18.76
N THR A 141 -9.14 8.00 -18.17
CA THR A 141 -8.16 8.89 -18.79
C THR A 141 -6.86 8.89 -17.98
N ILE A 142 -5.73 8.70 -18.67
CA ILE A 142 -4.38 8.93 -18.16
C ILE A 142 -3.79 10.10 -18.92
N ASN A 143 -3.31 11.11 -18.18
CA ASN A 143 -2.61 12.26 -18.72
C ASN A 143 -1.08 12.06 -18.64
N ASP A 144 -0.34 12.91 -19.36
CA ASP A 144 1.10 13.02 -19.18
C ASP A 144 1.50 13.39 -17.74
N THR A 145 2.79 13.28 -17.40
CA THR A 145 3.30 13.61 -16.05
C THR A 145 3.11 15.07 -15.65
N LYS A 146 2.75 15.95 -16.61
CA LYS A 146 2.41 17.36 -16.35
C LYS A 146 0.90 17.56 -16.14
N GLY A 147 0.09 16.53 -16.32
CA GLY A 147 -1.37 16.57 -16.28
C GLY A 147 -1.98 17.48 -17.35
N LYS A 148 -1.31 17.63 -18.51
CA LYS A 148 -1.70 18.58 -19.56
C LYS A 148 -2.42 17.90 -20.73
N THR A 149 -1.97 16.72 -21.15
CA THR A 149 -2.52 16.05 -22.33
C THR A 149 -2.87 14.59 -22.04
N PRO A 150 -4.06 14.11 -22.44
CA PRO A 150 -4.38 12.69 -22.41
C PRO A 150 -3.39 11.89 -23.27
N VAL A 151 -2.80 10.87 -22.65
CA VAL A 151 -1.95 9.87 -23.32
C VAL A 151 -2.65 8.53 -23.45
N VAL A 152 -3.56 8.20 -22.53
CA VAL A 152 -4.46 7.06 -22.69
C VAL A 152 -5.89 7.45 -22.37
N GLN A 153 -6.80 6.95 -23.18
CA GLN A 153 -8.24 7.01 -22.95
C GLN A 153 -8.83 5.66 -23.33
N TYR A 154 -9.40 4.96 -22.36
CA TYR A 154 -10.02 3.64 -22.56
C TYR A 154 -11.46 3.67 -22.06
N ASP A 155 -12.39 3.32 -22.94
CA ASP A 155 -13.81 3.22 -22.63
C ASP A 155 -14.16 1.76 -22.27
N TYR A 156 -14.49 1.53 -21.01
CA TYR A 156 -14.84 0.21 -20.47
C TYR A 156 -16.24 -0.26 -20.90
N ASN A 157 -17.13 0.64 -21.35
CA ASN A 157 -18.44 0.24 -21.84
C ASN A 157 -18.34 -0.37 -23.25
N SER A 158 -17.48 0.19 -24.09
CA SER A 158 -17.24 -0.30 -25.45
C SER A 158 -16.01 -1.19 -25.60
N ASN A 159 -15.21 -1.32 -24.53
CA ASN A 159 -13.92 -2.02 -24.49
C ASN A 159 -12.93 -1.54 -25.57
N LYS A 160 -12.86 -0.22 -25.79
CA LYS A 160 -12.06 0.40 -26.85
C LYS A 160 -11.17 1.52 -26.34
N TYR A 161 -9.98 1.60 -26.93
CA TYR A 161 -9.15 2.80 -26.82
C TYR A 161 -9.68 3.93 -27.70
N LEU A 162 -9.82 5.11 -27.10
CA LEU A 162 -9.95 6.37 -27.84
C LEU A 162 -8.58 7.02 -28.07
N ILE A 163 -7.66 6.85 -27.12
CA ILE A 163 -6.25 7.26 -27.20
C ILE A 163 -5.42 6.13 -26.58
N ASN A 164 -4.36 5.70 -27.27
CA ASN A 164 -3.41 4.72 -26.75
C ASN A 164 -1.98 5.15 -27.12
N ARG A 165 -1.39 5.99 -26.28
CA ARG A 165 0.01 6.42 -26.36
C ARG A 165 0.77 5.86 -25.14
N PRO A 166 2.10 5.87 -25.15
CA PRO A 166 2.88 5.41 -24.00
C PRO A 166 2.45 6.07 -22.70
N THR A 167 2.22 5.27 -21.67
CA THR A 167 1.88 5.74 -20.33
C THR A 167 3.11 6.31 -19.62
N PRO A 168 2.93 7.19 -18.62
CA PRO A 168 4.00 7.54 -17.71
C PRO A 168 4.59 6.29 -17.06
N ILE A 169 5.92 6.23 -16.98
CA ILE A 169 6.68 5.23 -16.24
C ILE A 169 7.85 5.92 -15.56
N HIS A 170 8.27 5.40 -14.41
CA HIS A 170 9.54 5.80 -13.82
C HIS A 170 10.69 5.23 -14.64
N LYS A 171 11.82 5.93 -14.62
CA LYS A 171 13.08 5.47 -15.19
C LYS A 171 14.02 5.03 -14.08
N ASP A 172 14.94 4.14 -14.43
CA ASP A 172 16.04 3.80 -13.54
C ASP A 172 16.84 5.05 -13.18
N GLY A 173 17.10 5.23 -11.88
CA GLY A 173 17.78 6.41 -11.35
C GLY A 173 16.88 7.63 -11.10
N ASP A 174 15.55 7.52 -11.27
CA ASP A 174 14.63 8.60 -10.92
C ASP A 174 14.79 8.99 -9.44
N LEU A 175 14.82 10.29 -9.16
CA LEU A 175 14.79 10.84 -7.80
C LEU A 175 13.34 11.05 -7.38
N ILE A 176 12.94 10.39 -6.30
CA ILE A 176 11.58 10.48 -5.76
C ILE A 176 11.64 11.06 -4.35
N GLN A 177 10.72 11.97 -4.05
CA GLN A 177 10.58 12.52 -2.71
C GLN A 177 9.59 11.67 -1.91
N ASN A 178 10.00 11.23 -0.72
CA ASN A 178 9.14 10.47 0.18
C ASN A 178 8.18 11.41 0.94
N GLU A 179 6.88 11.12 0.93
CA GLU A 179 5.91 11.99 1.59
C GLU A 179 5.99 11.97 3.13
N ASN A 180 6.45 10.86 3.71
CA ASN A 180 6.60 10.70 5.16
C ASN A 180 7.81 11.45 5.70
N THR A 181 8.95 11.40 5.01
CA THR A 181 10.21 12.02 5.49
C THR A 181 10.51 13.37 4.84
N GLU A 182 9.91 13.66 3.68
CA GLU A 182 10.28 14.73 2.74
C GLU A 182 11.69 14.61 2.15
N GLU A 183 12.37 13.49 2.40
CA GLU A 183 13.70 13.20 1.88
C GLU A 183 13.62 12.56 0.50
N TRP A 184 14.70 12.69 -0.26
CA TRP A 184 14.82 12.14 -1.62
C TRP A 184 15.49 10.78 -1.57
N TYR A 185 15.00 9.85 -2.39
CA TYR A 185 15.63 8.56 -2.63
C TYR A 185 15.78 8.30 -4.12
N VAL A 186 16.76 7.46 -4.47
CA VAL A 186 16.94 6.99 -5.83
C VAL A 186 16.09 5.74 -6.02
N LEU A 187 15.21 5.76 -7.02
CA LEU A 187 14.52 4.56 -7.49
C LEU A 187 15.48 3.75 -8.36
N ILE A 188 15.67 2.48 -7.99
CA ILE A 188 16.34 1.52 -8.86
C ILE A 188 15.25 0.69 -9.50
N SER A 189 15.15 0.79 -10.83
CA SER A 189 14.24 -0.01 -11.62
C SER A 189 15.08 -1.02 -12.39
N PRO A 190 15.25 -2.26 -11.91
CA PRO A 190 15.89 -3.31 -12.70
C PRO A 190 15.18 -3.42 -14.05
N ASP A 191 15.86 -3.91 -15.09
CA ASP A 191 15.27 -4.11 -16.42
C ASP A 191 14.10 -5.09 -16.33
N VAL A 192 12.90 -4.57 -16.04
CA VAL A 192 11.70 -5.38 -15.85
C VAL A 192 11.22 -5.78 -17.24
N LYS A 193 11.50 -7.02 -17.61
CA LYS A 193 10.82 -7.66 -18.73
C LYS A 193 9.39 -7.95 -18.28
N TYR A 194 8.48 -6.98 -18.46
CA TYR A 194 7.04 -7.19 -18.36
C TYR A 194 6.57 -8.11 -19.49
N ALA A 195 7.00 -9.36 -19.47
CA ALA A 195 6.65 -10.35 -20.46
C ALA A 195 5.13 -10.57 -20.39
N SER A 196 4.41 -10.12 -21.42
CA SER A 196 2.99 -10.38 -21.68
C SER A 196 1.98 -9.82 -20.66
N LYS A 197 1.42 -8.62 -20.96
CA LYS A 197 0.05 -8.09 -20.69
C LYS A 197 0.13 -6.59 -20.41
N SER A 198 0.04 -5.79 -21.47
CA SER A 198 0.17 -4.33 -21.43
C SER A 198 -1.18 -3.58 -21.51
N GLU A 199 -2.31 -4.25 -21.29
CA GLU A 199 -3.63 -3.66 -21.57
C GLU A 199 -4.75 -4.11 -20.61
N PRO A 200 -5.75 -3.25 -20.36
CA PRO A 200 -5.82 -1.86 -20.80
C PRO A 200 -4.92 -0.93 -19.97
N LEU A 201 -4.75 0.32 -20.41
CA LEU A 201 -4.13 1.40 -19.62
C LEU A 201 -2.61 1.25 -19.32
N GLY A 202 -1.87 0.50 -20.14
CA GLY A 202 -0.42 0.32 -19.96
C GLY A 202 -0.01 -0.88 -19.11
N GLY A 203 -0.98 -1.67 -18.62
CA GLY A 203 -0.70 -2.97 -18.01
C GLY A 203 0.17 -2.89 -16.75
N TYR A 204 1.03 -3.90 -16.60
CA TYR A 204 1.95 -4.00 -15.47
C TYR A 204 2.91 -2.82 -15.33
N ALA A 205 3.33 -2.19 -16.44
CA ALA A 205 4.25 -1.05 -16.37
C ALA A 205 3.60 0.15 -15.69
N PHE A 206 2.36 0.45 -16.06
CA PHE A 206 1.58 1.49 -15.40
C PHE A 206 1.19 1.11 -13.97
N ALA A 207 0.88 -0.18 -13.72
CA ALA A 207 0.64 -0.68 -12.37
C ALA A 207 1.86 -0.48 -11.46
N ASN A 208 3.07 -0.75 -11.95
CA ASN A 208 4.31 -0.54 -11.20
C ASN A 208 4.56 0.95 -10.93
N TYR A 209 4.36 1.80 -11.94
CA TYR A 209 4.43 3.25 -11.80
C TYR A 209 3.51 3.74 -10.67
N MET A 210 2.22 3.38 -10.74
CA MET A 210 1.25 3.77 -9.72
C MET A 210 1.53 3.12 -8.36
N PHE A 211 2.05 1.90 -8.33
CA PHE A 211 2.44 1.26 -7.09
C PHE A 211 3.59 2.02 -6.43
N ILE A 212 4.61 2.45 -7.16
CA ILE A 212 5.70 3.28 -6.60
C ILE A 212 5.18 4.62 -6.07
N GLU A 213 4.25 5.25 -6.77
CA GLU A 213 3.62 6.50 -6.33
C GLU A 213 2.81 6.32 -5.03
N LEU A 214 2.21 5.15 -4.79
CA LEU A 214 1.30 4.89 -3.66
C LEU A 214 1.97 4.12 -2.51
N ALA A 215 2.98 3.31 -2.81
CA ALA A 215 3.76 2.55 -1.86
C ALA A 215 4.79 3.50 -1.23
N GLU A 216 4.45 3.97 -0.05
CA GLU A 216 5.34 4.83 0.72
C GLU A 216 6.38 4.01 1.49
N VAL A 217 7.54 4.63 1.75
CA VAL A 217 8.53 4.12 2.71
C VAL A 217 8.20 4.67 4.08
N PRO A 218 7.79 3.84 5.05
CA PRO A 218 7.51 4.34 6.38
C PRO A 218 8.81 4.79 7.07
N ILE A 219 8.71 5.81 7.90
CA ILE A 219 9.86 6.47 8.55
C ILE A 219 10.73 5.51 9.37
N ASN A 220 10.15 4.48 9.99
CA ASN A 220 10.88 3.48 10.77
C ASN A 220 11.63 2.45 9.90
N TYR A 221 11.46 2.47 8.59
CA TYR A 221 12.28 1.69 7.65
C TYR A 221 13.26 2.58 6.87
N TRP A 222 13.21 3.89 7.08
CA TRP A 222 14.13 4.82 6.47
C TRP A 222 15.56 4.58 6.98
N ASP A 223 16.54 4.60 6.08
CA ASP A 223 17.95 4.28 6.37
C ASP A 223 18.21 2.88 6.99
N THR A 224 17.28 1.93 6.87
CA THR A 224 17.49 0.53 7.30
C THR A 224 17.71 -0.41 6.11
N TYR A 225 18.00 -1.67 6.38
CA TYR A 225 17.99 -2.72 5.37
C TYR A 225 16.72 -3.55 5.51
N LEU A 226 15.94 -3.67 4.44
CA LEU A 226 14.75 -4.50 4.43
C LEU A 226 14.56 -5.17 3.07
N TYR A 227 14.17 -6.43 3.09
CA TYR A 227 13.61 -7.10 1.94
C TYR A 227 12.36 -7.88 2.35
N LYS A 228 11.27 -7.66 1.60
CA LYS A 228 10.03 -8.42 1.69
C LYS A 228 9.54 -8.75 0.30
N ARG A 229 9.03 -9.98 0.14
CA ARG A 229 8.38 -10.43 -1.08
C ARG A 229 6.90 -10.65 -0.83
N TYR A 230 6.07 -10.19 -1.74
CA TYR A 230 4.63 -10.40 -1.68
C TYR A 230 4.18 -11.14 -2.93
N LYS A 231 3.48 -12.27 -2.75
CA LYS A 231 2.72 -12.88 -3.84
C LYS A 231 1.31 -12.28 -3.83
N VAL A 232 0.94 -11.63 -4.92
CA VAL A 232 -0.37 -11.05 -5.13
C VAL A 232 -1.08 -11.83 -6.22
N SER A 233 -2.18 -12.48 -5.84
CA SER A 233 -3.03 -13.24 -6.76
C SER A 233 -4.26 -12.40 -7.08
N TYR A 234 -4.35 -11.88 -8.30
CA TYR A 234 -5.52 -11.18 -8.82
C TYR A 234 -6.48 -12.19 -9.44
N LYS A 235 -7.77 -12.02 -9.14
CA LYS A 235 -8.88 -12.71 -9.79
C LYS A 235 -9.73 -11.69 -10.53
N ILE A 236 -9.84 -11.87 -11.83
CA ILE A 236 -10.57 -10.97 -12.72
C ILE A 236 -11.77 -11.72 -13.27
N ALA A 237 -12.96 -11.30 -12.86
CA ALA A 237 -14.21 -11.84 -13.37
C ALA A 237 -14.46 -11.37 -14.81
N THR A 238 -15.37 -12.06 -15.51
CA THR A 238 -15.74 -11.78 -16.91
C THR A 238 -16.37 -10.41 -17.11
N ASP A 239 -16.85 -9.78 -16.05
CA ASP A 239 -17.42 -8.43 -16.03
C ASP A 239 -16.40 -7.35 -15.67
N ASN A 240 -15.10 -7.67 -15.63
CA ASN A 240 -13.99 -6.81 -15.21
C ASN A 240 -13.96 -6.49 -13.71
N ASN A 241 -14.74 -7.17 -12.86
CA ASN A 241 -14.56 -7.06 -11.42
C ASN A 241 -13.25 -7.74 -10.99
N ALA A 242 -12.35 -6.97 -10.36
CA ALA A 242 -11.06 -7.47 -9.90
C ALA A 242 -11.01 -7.54 -8.37
N THR A 243 -10.62 -8.70 -7.86
CA THR A 243 -10.26 -8.89 -6.45
C THR A 243 -8.82 -9.36 -6.37
N PHE A 244 -8.14 -9.11 -5.26
CA PHE A 244 -6.80 -9.65 -5.05
C PHE A 244 -6.63 -10.24 -3.66
N ALA A 245 -5.76 -11.23 -3.57
CA ALA A 245 -5.22 -11.75 -2.33
C ALA A 245 -3.72 -11.49 -2.30
N CYS A 246 -3.21 -11.08 -1.15
CA CYS A 246 -1.79 -10.78 -0.97
C CYS A 246 -1.23 -11.61 0.19
N LYS A 247 -0.15 -12.34 -0.06
CA LYS A 247 0.61 -13.12 0.93
C LYS A 247 2.05 -12.61 0.97
N SER A 248 2.54 -12.29 2.16
CA SER A 248 3.93 -11.88 2.38
C SER A 248 4.81 -13.10 2.68
N PHE A 249 6.07 -13.00 2.29
CA PHE A 249 7.10 -14.00 2.49
C PHE A 249 8.37 -13.30 2.98
N SER A 250 9.03 -13.91 3.96
CA SER A 250 10.41 -13.59 4.33
C SER A 250 11.34 -14.58 3.63
N GLY A 251 12.52 -14.15 3.22
CA GLY A 251 13.49 -15.01 2.54
C GLY A 251 14.56 -14.21 1.82
N GLU A 252 15.42 -14.88 1.07
CA GLU A 252 16.44 -14.23 0.25
C GLU A 252 15.85 -13.64 -1.04
N ILE A 253 16.55 -12.66 -1.60
CA ILE A 253 16.20 -12.07 -2.89
C ILE A 253 16.42 -13.14 -3.96
N PRO A 254 15.41 -13.54 -4.74
CA PRO A 254 15.60 -14.56 -5.76
C PRO A 254 16.51 -14.03 -6.86
N ASP A 255 17.40 -14.89 -7.35
CA ASP A 255 18.53 -14.51 -8.20
C ASP A 255 18.17 -13.76 -9.50
N ASN A 256 16.93 -13.80 -10.03
CA ASN A 256 16.59 -13.12 -11.31
C ASN A 256 15.08 -12.98 -11.68
N ASN A 257 14.15 -12.98 -10.72
CA ASN A 257 12.70 -12.88 -11.02
C ASN A 257 12.05 -11.66 -10.33
N LEU A 258 12.48 -10.46 -10.71
CA LEU A 258 11.92 -9.21 -10.22
C LEU A 258 10.76 -8.76 -11.14
N GLU A 259 9.51 -8.91 -10.69
CA GLU A 259 8.31 -8.51 -11.45
C GLU A 259 7.90 -7.07 -11.12
N LEU A 260 7.27 -6.83 -9.97
CA LEU A 260 7.06 -5.47 -9.44
C LEU A 260 8.12 -5.20 -8.39
N THR A 261 8.94 -4.18 -8.58
CA THR A 261 10.04 -3.88 -7.65
C THR A 261 9.96 -2.44 -7.19
N PHE A 262 9.92 -2.28 -5.87
CA PHE A 262 10.14 -1.02 -5.20
C PHE A 262 11.51 -1.12 -4.53
N LEU A 263 12.56 -0.78 -5.27
CA LEU A 263 13.93 -0.74 -4.75
C LEU A 263 14.37 0.70 -4.58
N ILE A 264 14.81 1.04 -3.37
CA ILE A 264 15.24 2.38 -3.03
C ILE A 264 16.63 2.41 -2.42
N MET A 265 17.38 3.46 -2.73
CA MET A 265 18.55 3.89 -1.96
C MET A 265 18.25 5.21 -1.27
N THR A 266 18.29 5.19 0.06
CA THR A 266 17.99 6.34 0.95
C THR A 266 19.27 7.04 1.41
N ASN A 267 20.35 6.30 1.67
CA ASN A 267 21.66 6.83 2.04
C ASN A 267 22.82 5.91 1.59
N PRO A 268 24.07 6.41 1.57
CA PRO A 268 25.25 5.57 1.43
C PRO A 268 25.38 4.55 2.58
N PRO A 269 26.02 3.39 2.36
CA PRO A 269 26.12 2.30 3.35
C PRO A 269 26.63 2.70 4.74
N SER A 270 27.49 3.72 4.83
CA SER A 270 28.05 4.19 6.11
C SER A 270 27.02 4.83 7.05
N LYS A 271 25.84 5.21 6.55
CA LYS A 271 24.76 5.80 7.34
C LYS A 271 23.59 4.84 7.59
N LEU A 272 23.65 3.62 7.03
CA LEU A 272 22.58 2.65 7.10
C LEU A 272 22.68 1.75 8.35
N LYS A 273 21.53 1.29 8.84
CA LYS A 273 21.43 0.46 10.06
C LYS A 273 20.85 -0.91 9.73
N LYS A 274 21.47 -1.96 10.27
CA LYS A 274 20.90 -3.32 10.24
C LYS A 274 19.98 -3.49 11.45
N ILE A 275 18.68 -3.65 11.20
CA ILE A 275 17.64 -3.73 12.23
C ILE A 275 16.86 -5.03 12.05
N GLU A 276 16.63 -5.75 13.15
CA GLU A 276 15.63 -6.81 13.20
C GLU A 276 14.28 -6.19 13.56
N HIS A 277 13.35 -6.16 12.60
CA HIS A 277 12.03 -5.56 12.77
C HIS A 277 11.08 -6.51 13.50
N SER A 278 10.28 -5.98 14.44
CA SER A 278 9.31 -6.77 15.21
C SER A 278 8.13 -7.27 14.36
N ASP A 279 7.42 -8.28 14.85
CA ASP A 279 6.21 -8.79 14.19
C ASP A 279 5.16 -7.70 13.98
N LEU A 280 4.99 -6.79 14.94
CA LEU A 280 4.09 -5.65 14.83
C LEU A 280 4.49 -4.73 13.68
N GLN A 281 5.78 -4.35 13.61
CA GLN A 281 6.29 -3.53 12.50
C GLN A 281 5.99 -4.20 11.15
N ILE A 282 6.27 -5.51 11.02
CA ILE A 282 6.00 -6.27 9.80
C ILE A 282 4.49 -6.30 9.46
N VAL A 283 3.61 -6.50 10.43
CA VAL A 283 2.15 -6.48 10.21
C VAL A 283 1.68 -5.10 9.70
N LEU A 284 2.22 -4.01 10.26
CA LEU A 284 1.91 -2.65 9.84
C LEU A 284 2.40 -2.38 8.40
N LEU A 285 3.60 -2.83 8.06
CA LEU A 285 4.11 -2.75 6.69
C LEU A 285 3.24 -3.53 5.72
N ASP A 286 2.91 -4.78 6.04
CA ASP A 286 2.05 -5.63 5.19
C ASP A 286 0.67 -4.98 4.98
N SER A 287 0.12 -4.31 6.00
CA SER A 287 -1.10 -3.53 5.87
C SER A 287 -0.96 -2.36 4.88
N LYS A 288 0.16 -1.62 4.91
CA LYS A 288 0.41 -0.50 3.99
C LYS A 288 0.61 -0.96 2.55
N ILE A 289 1.27 -2.11 2.33
CA ILE A 289 1.43 -2.68 0.99
C ILE A 289 0.07 -3.11 0.41
N LYS A 290 -0.77 -3.78 1.21
CA LYS A 290 -2.14 -4.14 0.80
C LYS A 290 -2.97 -2.91 0.49
N GLU A 291 -2.86 -1.85 1.30
CA GLU A 291 -3.53 -0.58 1.06
C GLU A 291 -3.09 0.05 -0.27
N ALA A 292 -1.79 0.14 -0.54
CA ALA A 292 -1.28 0.67 -1.82
C ALA A 292 -1.83 -0.12 -3.03
N LEU A 293 -1.89 -1.45 -2.95
CA LEU A 293 -2.50 -2.31 -3.97
C LEU A 293 -4.00 -2.02 -4.14
N SER A 294 -4.72 -1.89 -3.03
CA SER A 294 -6.14 -1.51 -3.03
C SER A 294 -6.37 -0.14 -3.64
N LEU A 295 -5.39 0.77 -3.67
CA LEU A 295 -5.52 2.12 -4.23
C LEU A 295 -5.16 2.22 -5.72
N LEU A 296 -4.64 1.17 -6.36
CA LEU A 296 -4.24 1.23 -7.76
C LEU A 296 -5.42 1.58 -8.70
N PRO A 297 -5.23 2.41 -9.74
CA PRO A 297 -6.21 2.52 -10.82
C PRO A 297 -6.33 1.18 -11.57
N PRO A 298 -7.32 1.01 -12.46
CA PRO A 298 -7.42 -0.16 -13.31
C PRO A 298 -6.16 -0.30 -14.17
N TRP A 299 -5.62 -1.51 -14.28
CA TRP A 299 -4.42 -1.76 -15.08
C TRP A 299 -4.40 -3.14 -15.77
N ILE A 300 -5.36 -4.04 -15.51
CA ILE A 300 -5.42 -5.36 -16.17
C ILE A 300 -6.83 -5.93 -16.22
N PHE A 301 -7.32 -6.34 -17.41
CA PHE A 301 -8.68 -6.89 -17.55
C PHE A 301 -8.87 -7.91 -18.68
N LYS A 302 -7.84 -8.27 -19.44
CA LYS A 302 -8.00 -9.13 -20.63
C LYS A 302 -7.44 -10.55 -20.45
N GLU A 303 -8.22 -11.53 -20.91
CA GLU A 303 -7.90 -12.94 -21.22
C GLU A 303 -7.44 -13.88 -20.09
N GLN A 304 -7.03 -13.40 -18.92
CA GLN A 304 -6.66 -14.28 -17.79
C GLN A 304 -7.55 -14.03 -16.58
N SER A 305 -8.22 -15.09 -16.12
CA SER A 305 -9.08 -15.06 -14.91
C SER A 305 -8.27 -14.93 -13.62
N ASP A 306 -7.01 -15.38 -13.64
CA ASP A 306 -6.14 -15.44 -12.47
C ASP A 306 -4.72 -15.02 -12.86
N ILE A 307 -4.13 -14.13 -12.05
CA ILE A 307 -2.79 -13.59 -12.28
C ILE A 307 -2.04 -13.58 -10.97
N ASP A 308 -0.91 -14.28 -10.93
CA ASP A 308 0.05 -14.16 -9.84
C ASP A 308 1.10 -13.11 -10.19
N LEU A 309 1.35 -12.21 -9.25
CA LEU A 309 2.40 -11.20 -9.29
C LEU A 309 3.28 -11.30 -8.05
N TYR A 310 4.56 -11.00 -8.21
CA TYR A 310 5.51 -10.89 -7.11
C TYR A 310 5.98 -9.44 -6.96
N ILE A 311 5.69 -8.86 -5.80
CA ILE A 311 6.19 -7.54 -5.41
C ILE A 311 7.42 -7.74 -4.53
N HIS A 312 8.51 -7.11 -4.92
CA HIS A 312 9.76 -7.04 -4.18
C HIS A 312 9.86 -5.66 -3.56
N TYR A 313 9.66 -5.59 -2.25
CA TYR A 313 9.79 -4.37 -1.46
C TYR A 313 11.19 -4.37 -0.84
N VAL A 314 12.07 -3.53 -1.38
CA VAL A 314 13.51 -3.58 -1.14
C VAL A 314 14.02 -2.21 -0.70
N ILE A 315 14.65 -2.15 0.47
CA ILE A 315 15.23 -0.92 1.01
C ILE A 315 16.72 -1.15 1.19
N ASN A 316 17.53 -0.34 0.48
CA ASN A 316 18.98 -0.27 0.54
C ASN A 316 19.77 -1.57 0.33
N GLN A 317 19.13 -2.66 -0.12
CA GLN A 317 19.83 -3.91 -0.43
C GLN A 317 20.59 -3.78 -1.75
N ASN A 318 21.76 -4.40 -1.81
CA ASN A 318 22.53 -4.49 -3.05
C ASN A 318 21.96 -5.63 -3.90
N LEU A 319 21.46 -5.32 -5.10
CA LEU A 319 21.17 -6.32 -6.13
C LEU A 319 22.44 -6.44 -6.96
N GLN A 320 23.12 -7.58 -6.90
CA GLN A 320 24.32 -7.85 -7.70
C GLN A 320 23.99 -8.06 -9.18
#